data_AF-A0A959I4R9-F1
#
_entry.id   AF-A0A959I4R9-F1
#
_cell.length_a   1.000
_cell.length_b   1.000
_cell.length_c   1.000
_cell.angle_alpha   90.00
_cell.angle_beta   90.00
_cell.angle_gamma   90.00
#
_symmetry.space_group_name_H-M   'P 1'
#
loop_
_entity.id
_entity.type
_entity.pdbx_description
1 polymer ?
#
loop_
_entity_poly.entity_id
_entity_poly.type
_entity_poly.pdbx_seq_one_letter_code
_entity_poly.pdbx_strand_id
1 'polypeptide(L)'
;MKKSPVCFQTFIFWLFLSLCIPFSASAQQAGEQSYKDVSAMPDGVAGERIQAVIDAVNANKAEAVASFIKKNCTVEFQDMAPMEVHANVFLSIFQSTGGIHFHSIRAYVPEREETVVILKDELFGSWRAFSFTLEGDEQRIAGLNFSPARTPSNVEPELVTEVSLVPELEQLLQRLCEQDAFSGTVLVAKGNEVLFTKACGEASKRFHAPNKLDTKFNLGSMNKMFTATAILQLVENGKLALNDPISKYVDESWLPKSITDKVTVYHLLSHTSGLGSYFNDTYWNGSRELYRSVEDFKPLVKGDTLQFEPGERFSYSNTGMLLLGV
;
A
#
# COMPACT_ATOMS: atom_id res chain seq x y z
N MET A 1 -37.44 17.21 12.47
CA MET A 1 -36.96 16.42 13.62
C MET A 1 -36.05 15.31 13.11
N LYS A 2 -34.88 15.17 13.73
CA LYS A 2 -33.83 14.14 13.59
C LYS A 2 -33.22 13.92 12.19
N LYS A 3 -32.16 14.67 11.89
CA LYS A 3 -31.12 14.28 10.92
C LYS A 3 -30.23 13.21 11.57
N SER A 4 -30.06 12.08 10.90
CA SER A 4 -29.08 11.03 11.22
C SER A 4 -27.66 11.57 10.99
N PRO A 5 -26.67 11.31 11.87
CA PRO A 5 -25.28 11.65 11.60
C PRO A 5 -24.69 10.64 10.61
N VAL A 6 -24.14 11.16 9.52
CA VAL A 6 -23.37 10.38 8.54
C VAL A 6 -22.05 9.97 9.21
N CYS A 7 -21.85 8.68 9.40
CA CYS A 7 -20.61 8.09 9.89
C CYS A 7 -19.55 8.19 8.78
N PHE A 8 -18.60 9.11 8.92
CA PHE A 8 -17.37 9.11 8.11
C PHE A 8 -16.45 8.03 8.67
N GLN A 9 -16.51 6.82 8.11
CA GLN A 9 -15.44 5.83 8.29
C GLN A 9 -14.24 6.27 7.46
N THR A 10 -13.20 6.72 8.15
CA THR A 10 -11.92 7.15 7.58
C THR A 10 -11.20 5.95 6.96
N PHE A 11 -11.35 5.74 5.66
CA PHE A 11 -10.44 4.91 4.87
C PHE A 11 -9.26 5.77 4.41
N ILE A 12 -8.19 5.81 5.22
CA ILE A 12 -6.90 6.34 4.75
C ILE A 12 -6.25 5.24 3.91
N PHE A 13 -6.42 5.32 2.59
CA PHE A 13 -5.70 4.50 1.62
C PHE A 13 -4.20 4.86 1.67
N TRP A 14 -3.40 4.00 2.31
CA TRP A 14 -1.96 3.98 2.10
C TRP A 14 -1.67 3.26 0.79
N LEU A 15 -1.23 4.00 -0.23
CA LEU A 15 -0.94 3.45 -1.54
C LEU A 15 0.43 3.94 -2.03
N PHE A 16 1.51 3.58 -1.34
CA PHE A 16 2.88 3.65 -1.90
C PHE A 16 3.81 2.70 -1.13
N LEU A 17 3.77 1.41 -1.48
CA LEU A 17 4.88 0.45 -1.62
C LEU A 17 4.32 -0.98 -1.65
N SER A 18 3.70 -1.37 -2.76
CA SER A 18 3.28 -2.75 -3.00
C SER A 18 3.29 -3.03 -4.51
N LEU A 19 4.45 -2.84 -5.13
CA LEU A 19 4.71 -3.39 -6.46
C LEU A 19 5.45 -4.70 -6.23
N CYS A 20 4.79 -5.80 -6.59
CA CYS A 20 5.29 -7.18 -6.60
C CYS A 20 5.11 -8.05 -5.33
N ILE A 21 3.99 -7.92 -4.62
CA ILE A 21 3.39 -9.07 -3.92
C ILE A 21 1.96 -9.16 -4.45
N PRO A 22 1.46 -10.32 -4.92
CA PRO A 22 0.05 -10.47 -5.18
C PRO A 22 -0.67 -10.02 -3.91
N PHE A 23 -1.49 -8.97 -4.01
CA PHE A 23 -2.41 -8.60 -2.96
C PHE A 23 -3.31 -9.82 -2.73
N SER A 24 -2.90 -10.72 -1.84
CA SER A 24 -3.80 -11.37 -0.92
C SER A 24 -4.33 -10.26 -0.02
N ALA A 25 -5.14 -9.38 -0.61
CA ALA A 25 -6.03 -8.52 0.11
C ALA A 25 -7.01 -9.46 0.82
N SER A 26 -6.63 -9.99 1.98
CA SER A 26 -7.58 -10.26 3.04
C SER A 26 -7.98 -8.95 3.74
N ALA A 27 -7.97 -7.82 3.00
CA ALA A 27 -8.92 -6.73 3.19
C ALA A 27 -10.31 -7.31 2.96
N GLN A 28 -10.85 -7.86 4.03
CA GLN A 28 -12.10 -8.58 4.10
C GLN A 28 -13.22 -7.77 3.42
N GLN A 29 -13.87 -8.39 2.43
CA GLN A 29 -15.04 -7.86 1.70
C GLN A 29 -16.09 -7.24 2.65
N ALA A 30 -16.81 -6.24 2.15
CA ALA A 30 -17.99 -5.70 2.81
C ALA A 30 -19.07 -6.79 2.93
N GLY A 31 -19.45 -7.09 4.17
CA GLY A 31 -20.29 -8.22 4.58
C GLY A 31 -19.79 -8.70 5.96
N GLU A 32 -20.38 -8.17 7.02
CA GLU A 32 -19.92 -8.26 8.42
C GLU A 32 -19.59 -9.69 8.86
N GLN A 33 -18.29 -10.04 8.92
CA GLN A 33 -17.85 -10.93 9.98
C GLN A 33 -17.60 -10.06 11.21
N SER A 34 -18.34 -10.34 12.27
CA SER A 34 -18.09 -9.74 13.57
C SER A 34 -16.86 -10.38 14.19
N TYR A 35 -16.18 -9.63 15.03
CA TYR A 35 -15.03 -10.10 15.80
C TYR A 35 -15.12 -9.55 17.22
N LYS A 36 -14.49 -10.27 18.14
CA LYS A 36 -14.36 -9.88 19.54
C LYS A 36 -12.90 -9.90 19.94
N ASP A 37 -12.48 -8.88 20.67
CA ASP A 37 -11.11 -8.67 21.12
C ASP A 37 -11.03 -8.84 22.63
N VAL A 38 -10.07 -9.64 23.09
CA VAL A 38 -9.81 -9.90 24.51
C VAL A 38 -8.39 -9.43 24.84
N SER A 39 -8.26 -8.48 25.76
CA SER A 39 -6.96 -7.86 26.11
C SER A 39 -6.01 -8.73 26.94
N ALA A 40 -6.34 -10.00 27.15
CA ALA A 40 -5.47 -10.93 27.84
C ALA A 40 -4.53 -11.60 26.84
N MET A 41 -3.23 -11.56 27.12
CA MET A 41 -2.24 -12.41 26.44
C MET A 41 -2.55 -13.87 26.77
N PRO A 42 -2.50 -14.80 25.82
CA PRO A 42 -2.64 -16.23 26.11
C PRO A 42 -1.56 -16.70 27.09
N ASP A 43 -1.90 -17.59 28.00
CA ASP A 43 -0.91 -18.24 28.87
C ASP A 43 -0.09 -19.28 28.10
N GLY A 44 1.06 -19.65 28.66
CA GLY A 44 1.92 -20.72 28.13
C GLY A 44 2.64 -20.36 26.83
N VAL A 45 2.96 -21.39 26.04
CA VAL A 45 3.86 -21.26 24.88
C VAL A 45 3.33 -20.28 23.83
N ALA A 46 2.00 -20.23 23.62
CA ALA A 46 1.42 -19.29 22.67
C ALA A 46 1.71 -17.82 23.05
N GLY A 47 1.52 -17.43 24.32
CA GLY A 47 1.87 -16.09 24.80
C GLY A 47 3.36 -15.80 24.70
N GLU A 48 4.22 -16.77 25.02
CA GLU A 48 5.67 -16.65 24.88
C GLU A 48 6.09 -16.40 23.43
N ARG A 49 5.47 -17.10 22.45
CA ARG A 49 5.74 -16.89 21.02
C ARG A 49 5.29 -15.52 20.55
N ILE A 50 4.13 -15.05 21.02
CA ILE A 50 3.64 -13.70 20.72
C ILE A 50 4.61 -12.65 21.23
N GLN A 51 5.03 -12.75 22.49
CA GLN A 51 5.99 -11.81 23.07
C GLN A 51 7.33 -11.85 22.32
N ALA A 52 7.82 -13.04 21.95
CA ALA A 52 9.06 -13.17 21.21
C ALA A 52 9.01 -12.51 19.83
N VAL A 53 7.86 -12.55 19.13
CA VAL A 53 7.67 -11.81 17.86
C VAL A 53 7.74 -10.31 18.10
N ILE A 54 7.03 -9.80 19.12
CA ILE A 54 7.02 -8.38 19.48
C ILE A 54 8.42 -7.89 19.83
N ASP A 55 9.15 -8.64 20.66
CA ASP A 55 10.51 -8.32 21.08
C ASP A 55 11.47 -8.31 19.88
N ALA A 56 11.32 -9.25 18.93
CA ALA A 56 12.14 -9.30 17.73
C ALA A 56 11.94 -8.07 16.83
N VAL A 57 10.69 -7.61 16.66
CA VAL A 57 10.39 -6.38 15.92
C VAL A 57 10.96 -5.17 16.66
N ASN A 58 10.65 -5.02 17.94
CA ASN A 58 11.01 -3.84 18.74
C ASN A 58 12.52 -3.73 19.00
N ALA A 59 13.26 -4.85 18.94
CA ALA A 59 14.71 -4.84 19.04
C ALA A 59 15.38 -4.07 17.89
N ASN A 60 14.73 -3.97 16.72
CA ASN A 60 15.22 -3.29 15.52
C ASN A 60 16.68 -3.64 15.17
N LYS A 61 17.03 -4.93 15.29
CA LYS A 61 18.40 -5.45 15.07
C LYS A 61 18.34 -6.78 14.34
N ALA A 62 19.12 -6.90 13.26
CA ALA A 62 19.16 -8.11 12.44
C ALA A 62 19.59 -9.35 13.26
N GLU A 63 20.51 -9.19 14.21
CA GLU A 63 20.98 -10.27 15.07
C GLU A 63 19.89 -10.77 16.01
N ALA A 64 19.09 -9.85 16.57
CA ALA A 64 17.97 -10.20 17.43
C ALA A 64 16.90 -10.99 16.66
N VAL A 65 16.58 -10.55 15.44
CA VAL A 65 15.67 -11.30 14.54
C VAL A 65 16.24 -12.67 14.23
N ALA A 66 17.52 -12.78 13.89
CA ALA A 66 18.16 -14.07 13.60
C ALA A 66 18.11 -15.03 14.79
N SER A 67 18.36 -14.52 16.01
CA SER A 67 18.21 -15.31 17.24
C SER A 67 16.78 -15.72 17.49
N PHE A 68 15.80 -14.84 17.27
CA PHE A 68 14.39 -15.13 17.38
C PHE A 68 13.97 -16.26 16.43
N ILE A 69 14.31 -16.13 15.14
CA ILE A 69 13.96 -17.10 14.09
C ILE A 69 14.53 -18.48 14.42
N LYS A 70 15.84 -18.57 14.71
CA LYS A 70 16.48 -19.86 15.04
C LYS A 70 15.89 -20.53 16.29
N LYS A 71 15.50 -19.72 17.29
CA LYS A 71 14.99 -20.24 18.56
C LYS A 71 13.53 -20.64 18.49
N ASN A 72 12.69 -19.88 17.78
CA ASN A 72 11.23 -19.97 17.90
C ASN A 72 10.52 -20.50 16.66
N CYS A 73 11.16 -20.50 15.49
CA CYS A 73 10.53 -20.91 14.23
C CYS A 73 10.92 -22.33 13.80
N THR A 74 10.07 -23.01 13.02
CA THR A 74 10.37 -24.32 12.44
C THR A 74 11.56 -24.26 11.47
N VAL A 75 12.09 -25.41 11.06
CA VAL A 75 13.16 -25.47 10.05
C VAL A 75 12.60 -25.02 8.70
N GLU A 76 11.38 -25.44 8.38
CA GLU A 76 10.66 -25.07 7.17
C GLU A 76 10.50 -23.55 7.07
N PHE A 77 10.11 -22.88 8.16
CA PHE A 77 10.02 -21.41 8.18
C PHE A 77 11.38 -20.74 7.96
N GLN A 78 12.44 -21.29 8.57
CA GLN A 78 13.81 -20.78 8.40
C GLN A 78 14.31 -20.90 6.96
N ASP A 79 13.87 -21.93 6.24
CA ASP A 79 14.28 -22.20 4.87
C ASP A 79 13.42 -21.49 3.82
N MET A 80 12.34 -20.80 4.23
CA MET A 80 11.47 -20.03 3.31
C MET A 80 12.22 -18.89 2.60
N ALA A 81 13.23 -18.30 3.25
CA ALA A 81 14.06 -17.26 2.69
C ALA A 81 15.42 -17.18 3.38
N PRO A 82 16.45 -16.56 2.75
CA PRO A 82 17.69 -16.25 3.45
C PRO A 82 17.45 -15.42 4.72
N MET A 83 18.28 -15.62 5.76
CA MET A 83 18.13 -14.92 7.06
C MET A 83 18.14 -13.38 6.91
N GLU A 84 18.87 -12.84 5.95
CA GLU A 84 18.87 -11.40 5.64
C GLU A 84 17.48 -10.92 5.19
N VAL A 85 16.76 -11.73 4.41
CA VAL A 85 15.39 -11.41 3.96
C VAL A 85 14.44 -11.43 5.15
N HIS A 86 14.55 -12.42 6.06
CA HIS A 86 13.77 -12.43 7.29
C HIS A 86 14.05 -11.19 8.15
N ALA A 87 15.33 -10.85 8.37
CA ALA A 87 15.71 -9.65 9.10
C ALA A 87 15.10 -8.39 8.47
N ASN A 88 15.21 -8.22 7.16
CA ASN A 88 14.68 -7.06 6.44
C ASN A 88 13.16 -6.91 6.59
N VAL A 89 12.40 -8.02 6.64
CA VAL A 89 10.95 -7.98 6.90
C VAL A 89 10.66 -7.41 8.28
N PHE A 90 11.32 -7.91 9.33
CA PHE A 90 11.11 -7.43 10.71
C PHE A 90 11.56 -5.98 10.89
N LEU A 91 12.70 -5.61 10.31
CA LEU A 91 13.20 -4.23 10.33
C LEU A 91 12.26 -3.28 9.58
N SER A 92 11.67 -3.71 8.46
CA SER A 92 10.66 -2.92 7.73
C SER A 92 9.37 -2.72 8.55
N ILE A 93 8.96 -3.73 9.32
CA ILE A 93 7.85 -3.59 10.27
C ILE A 93 8.20 -2.54 11.32
N PHE A 94 9.37 -2.60 11.94
CA PHE A 94 9.79 -1.57 12.90
C PHE A 94 9.84 -0.18 12.24
N GLN A 95 10.46 -0.04 11.07
CA GLN A 95 10.56 1.24 10.35
C GLN A 95 9.18 1.86 10.04
N SER A 96 8.17 1.03 9.74
CA SER A 96 6.81 1.48 9.43
C SER A 96 5.90 1.64 10.65
N THR A 97 6.34 1.22 11.84
CA THR A 97 5.55 1.23 13.08
C THR A 97 6.17 2.00 14.24
N GLY A 98 7.49 2.22 14.24
CA GLY A 98 8.27 2.73 15.39
C GLY A 98 8.38 1.73 16.54
N GLY A 99 7.88 0.50 16.33
CA GLY A 99 7.62 -0.45 17.40
C GLY A 99 6.14 -0.78 17.52
N ILE A 100 5.87 -1.91 18.16
CA ILE A 100 4.53 -2.49 18.31
C ILE A 100 4.30 -2.93 19.75
N HIS A 101 3.07 -2.74 20.23
CA HIS A 101 2.64 -3.15 21.56
C HIS A 101 1.45 -4.08 21.48
N PHE A 102 1.47 -5.13 22.30
CA PHE A 102 0.31 -6.00 22.44
C PHE A 102 -0.91 -5.21 22.94
N HIS A 103 -2.08 -5.47 22.33
CA HIS A 103 -3.36 -4.93 22.78
C HIS A 103 -4.37 -6.02 23.12
N SER A 104 -4.59 -6.98 22.20
CA SER A 104 -5.60 -8.03 22.38
C SER A 104 -5.40 -9.22 21.47
N ILE A 105 -6.11 -10.30 21.75
CA ILE A 105 -6.35 -11.41 20.81
C ILE A 105 -7.73 -11.23 20.18
N ARG A 106 -7.79 -11.35 18.86
CA ARG A 106 -9.03 -11.27 18.07
C ARG A 106 -9.56 -12.65 17.72
N ALA A 107 -10.82 -12.89 18.08
CA ALA A 107 -11.60 -14.04 17.64
C ALA A 107 -12.67 -13.59 16.63
N TYR A 108 -12.77 -14.27 15.49
CA TYR A 108 -13.77 -14.01 14.46
C TYR A 108 -15.05 -14.84 14.68
N VAL A 109 -16.17 -14.35 14.15
CA VAL A 109 -17.44 -15.06 14.09
C VAL A 109 -17.92 -15.14 12.63
N PRO A 110 -18.06 -16.34 12.04
CA PRO A 110 -17.74 -17.65 12.63
C PRO A 110 -16.24 -17.82 12.92
N GLU A 111 -15.92 -18.74 13.83
CA GLU A 111 -14.57 -19.01 14.30
C GLU A 111 -13.63 -19.38 13.14
N ARG A 112 -12.39 -18.92 13.23
CA ARG A 112 -11.31 -19.23 12.30
C ARG A 112 -10.19 -19.92 13.07
N GLU A 113 -9.45 -20.80 12.40
CA GLU A 113 -8.31 -21.49 13.01
C GLU A 113 -7.13 -20.55 13.32
N GLU A 114 -7.04 -19.40 12.67
CA GLU A 114 -5.98 -18.42 12.93
C GLU A 114 -6.20 -17.68 14.25
N THR A 115 -5.19 -17.71 15.12
CA THR A 115 -5.05 -16.76 16.23
C THR A 115 -4.53 -15.44 15.67
N VAL A 116 -5.32 -14.36 15.82
CA VAL A 116 -4.93 -13.02 15.38
C VAL A 116 -4.58 -12.15 16.58
N VAL A 117 -3.31 -11.74 16.64
CA VAL A 117 -2.80 -10.81 17.65
C VAL A 117 -3.00 -9.40 17.15
N ILE A 118 -3.63 -8.56 17.97
CA ILE A 118 -3.84 -7.15 17.69
C ILE A 118 -2.82 -6.33 18.45
N LEU A 119 -2.22 -5.40 17.73
CA LEU A 119 -1.12 -4.58 18.18
C LEU A 119 -1.42 -3.10 17.94
N LYS A 120 -0.82 -2.23 18.75
CA LYS A 120 -0.79 -0.79 18.54
C LYS A 120 0.61 -0.37 18.10
N ASP A 121 0.72 0.38 17.00
CA ASP A 121 2.01 0.97 16.61
C ASP A 121 2.31 2.30 17.32
N GLU A 122 3.60 2.61 17.46
CA GLU A 122 4.07 3.82 18.13
C GLU A 122 4.05 5.07 17.23
N LEU A 123 4.36 4.89 15.93
CA LEU A 123 4.50 5.97 14.96
C LEU A 123 3.16 6.67 14.68
N PHE A 124 2.17 5.90 14.27
CA PHE A 124 0.89 6.42 13.78
C PHE A 124 -0.24 6.23 14.79
N GLY A 125 -0.02 5.45 15.86
CA GLY A 125 -1.11 4.96 16.70
C GLY A 125 -2.08 4.09 15.91
N SER A 126 -1.65 3.47 14.82
CA SER A 126 -2.50 2.61 13.99
C SER A 126 -2.58 1.20 14.57
N TRP A 127 -3.67 0.52 14.25
CA TRP A 127 -3.87 -0.88 14.64
C TRP A 127 -3.20 -1.80 13.62
N ARG A 128 -2.37 -2.71 14.14
CA ARG A 128 -1.72 -3.77 13.37
C ARG A 128 -2.21 -5.12 13.84
N ALA A 129 -2.07 -6.12 12.99
CA ALA A 129 -2.32 -7.50 13.33
C ALA A 129 -1.14 -8.36 12.88
N PHE A 130 -0.89 -9.44 13.61
CA PHE A 130 -0.27 -10.59 12.99
C PHE A 130 -1.02 -11.88 13.31
N SER A 131 -1.00 -12.81 12.37
CA SER A 131 -1.40 -14.20 12.59
C SER A 131 -0.17 -15.09 12.54
N PHE A 132 -0.24 -16.20 13.27
CA PHE A 132 0.82 -17.20 13.29
C PHE A 132 0.24 -18.59 13.43
N THR A 133 0.99 -19.58 12.92
CA THR A 133 0.70 -20.99 13.10
C THR A 133 1.80 -21.63 13.95
N LEU A 134 1.40 -22.52 14.85
CA LEU A 134 2.32 -23.28 15.70
C LEU A 134 2.29 -24.75 15.29
N GLU A 135 3.46 -25.38 15.20
CA GLU A 135 3.61 -26.78 14.81
C GLU A 135 4.58 -27.53 15.73
N GLY A 136 4.36 -28.84 15.82
CA GLY A 136 5.17 -29.78 16.59
C GLY A 136 4.98 -29.67 18.11
N ASP A 137 5.64 -30.59 18.83
CA ASP A 137 5.53 -30.71 20.29
C ASP A 137 6.08 -29.47 21.03
N GLU A 138 7.09 -28.81 20.46
CA GLU A 138 7.65 -27.57 20.98
C GLU A 138 6.83 -26.31 20.61
N GLN A 139 5.74 -26.48 19.84
CA GLN A 139 4.89 -25.41 19.31
C GLN A 139 5.72 -24.25 18.72
N ARG A 140 6.49 -24.56 17.68
CA ARG A 140 7.34 -23.59 16.97
C ARG A 140 6.53 -22.87 15.90
N ILE A 141 6.90 -21.63 15.61
CA ILE A 141 6.22 -20.81 14.60
C ILE A 141 6.53 -21.38 13.21
N ALA A 142 5.50 -21.88 12.52
CA ALA A 142 5.60 -22.41 11.17
C ALA A 142 5.17 -21.39 10.09
N GLY A 143 4.42 -20.37 10.49
CA GLY A 143 3.97 -19.28 9.64
C GLY A 143 3.75 -18.01 10.45
N LEU A 144 4.03 -16.86 9.85
CA LEU A 144 3.86 -15.55 10.46
C LEU A 144 3.48 -14.53 9.39
N ASN A 145 2.37 -13.83 9.59
CA ASN A 145 1.86 -12.86 8.63
C ASN A 145 1.45 -11.57 9.35
N PHE A 146 1.98 -10.42 8.89
CA PHE A 146 1.64 -9.10 9.41
C PHE A 146 0.67 -8.37 8.49
N SER A 147 -0.27 -7.63 9.06
CA SER A 147 -1.27 -6.87 8.31
C SER A 147 -1.76 -5.64 9.09
N PRO A 148 -2.36 -4.65 8.41
CA PRO A 148 -3.18 -3.64 9.08
C PRO A 148 -4.38 -4.29 9.77
N ALA A 149 -4.81 -3.75 10.91
CA ALA A 149 -5.99 -4.23 11.63
C ALA A 149 -7.09 -3.17 11.68
N ARG A 150 -8.34 -3.63 11.72
CA ARG A 150 -9.48 -2.80 12.11
C ARG A 150 -9.41 -2.46 13.60
N THR A 151 -9.98 -1.32 13.99
CA THR A 151 -10.13 -0.92 15.39
C THR A 151 -10.63 -2.08 16.25
N PRO A 152 -9.99 -2.39 17.40
CA PRO A 152 -10.45 -3.42 18.30
C PRO A 152 -11.90 -3.18 18.74
N SER A 153 -12.68 -4.24 18.83
CA SER A 153 -14.08 -4.23 19.31
C SER A 153 -14.23 -3.78 20.77
N ASN A 154 -13.14 -3.79 21.54
CA ASN A 154 -13.09 -3.28 22.91
C ASN A 154 -12.55 -1.83 22.99
N VAL A 155 -12.39 -1.16 21.85
CA VAL A 155 -11.98 0.25 21.76
C VAL A 155 -13.05 1.02 21.01
N GLU A 156 -13.60 2.04 21.67
CA GLU A 156 -14.47 3.00 21.00
C GLU A 156 -13.63 3.86 20.05
N PRO A 157 -14.01 3.98 18.77
CA PRO A 157 -13.31 4.84 17.84
C PRO A 157 -13.47 6.30 18.28
N GLU A 158 -12.35 6.92 18.64
CA GLU A 158 -12.32 8.36 18.92
C GLU A 158 -12.50 9.13 17.60
N LEU A 159 -13.59 9.89 17.52
CA LEU A 159 -13.86 10.73 16.36
C LEU A 159 -13.08 12.03 16.49
N VAL A 160 -12.20 12.29 15.53
CA VAL A 160 -11.51 13.58 15.42
C VAL A 160 -12.54 14.67 15.17
N THR A 161 -12.58 15.66 16.06
CA THR A 161 -13.46 16.81 15.93
C THR A 161 -12.76 17.92 15.15
N GLU A 162 -13.50 18.88 14.60
CA GLU A 162 -12.88 20.06 13.96
C GLU A 162 -11.96 20.83 14.92
N VAL A 163 -12.28 20.83 16.22
CA VAL A 163 -11.50 21.50 17.26
C VAL A 163 -10.20 20.74 17.57
N SER A 164 -10.25 19.41 17.56
CA SER A 164 -9.10 18.56 17.91
C SER A 164 -8.20 18.20 16.72
N LEU A 165 -8.71 18.32 15.49
CA LEU A 165 -8.02 17.96 14.25
C LEU A 165 -6.63 18.59 14.12
N VAL A 166 -6.54 19.91 14.28
CA VAL A 166 -5.27 20.63 14.10
C VAL A 166 -4.25 20.23 15.17
N PRO A 167 -4.56 20.30 16.48
CA PRO A 167 -3.64 19.84 17.52
C PRO A 167 -3.18 18.37 17.35
N GLU A 168 -4.09 17.47 16.99
CA GLU A 168 -3.76 16.06 16.77
C GLU A 168 -2.82 15.87 15.57
N LEU A 169 -3.08 16.55 14.45
CA LEU A 169 -2.19 16.53 13.28
C LEU A 169 -0.83 17.14 13.57
N GLU A 170 -0.76 18.21 14.36
CA GLU A 170 0.49 18.83 14.78
C GLU A 170 1.36 17.86 15.57
N GLN A 171 0.78 17.21 16.57
CA GLN A 171 1.45 16.21 17.42
C GLN A 171 1.86 14.98 16.62
N LEU A 172 0.98 14.46 15.77
CA LEU A 172 1.29 13.32 14.89
C LEU A 172 2.47 13.67 13.99
N LEU A 173 2.39 14.76 13.23
CA LEU A 173 3.45 15.13 12.30
C LEU A 173 4.74 15.48 13.03
N GLN A 174 4.69 16.13 14.20
CA GLN A 174 5.89 16.38 14.98
C GLN A 174 6.63 15.07 15.31
N ARG A 175 5.92 14.08 15.85
CA ARG A 175 6.48 12.75 16.14
C ARG A 175 7.05 12.08 14.89
N LEU A 176 6.31 12.07 13.78
CA LEU A 176 6.78 11.47 12.53
C LEU A 176 8.00 12.20 11.95
N CYS A 177 8.09 13.53 12.11
CA CYS A 177 9.26 14.31 11.71
C CYS A 177 10.49 14.00 12.55
N GLU A 178 10.34 13.97 13.87
CA GLU A 178 11.43 13.73 14.82
C GLU A 178 12.03 12.32 14.64
N GLN A 179 11.21 11.36 14.24
CA GLN A 179 11.63 9.97 13.98
C GLN A 179 12.05 9.72 12.52
N ASP A 180 12.09 10.75 11.68
CA ASP A 180 12.36 10.66 10.23
C ASP A 180 11.46 9.66 9.48
N ALA A 181 10.27 9.39 10.03
CA ALA A 181 9.27 8.49 9.47
C ALA A 181 8.37 9.18 8.43
N PHE A 182 8.39 10.50 8.38
CA PHE A 182 7.71 11.30 7.36
C PHE A 182 8.62 12.40 6.84
N SER A 183 8.69 12.52 5.51
CA SER A 183 9.33 13.65 4.82
C SER A 183 8.43 14.10 3.68
N GLY A 184 7.92 15.32 3.74
CA GLY A 184 7.02 15.86 2.73
C GLY A 184 6.25 17.10 3.19
N THR A 185 5.11 17.31 2.55
CA THR A 185 4.16 18.39 2.90
C THR A 185 2.77 17.82 3.08
N VAL A 186 2.02 18.39 4.02
CA VAL A 186 0.62 18.06 4.30
C VAL A 186 -0.22 19.32 4.19
N LEU A 187 -1.36 19.20 3.52
CA LEU A 187 -2.41 20.22 3.48
C LEU A 187 -3.75 19.55 3.78
N VAL A 188 -4.51 20.11 4.73
CA VAL A 188 -5.88 19.71 5.02
C VAL A 188 -6.79 20.92 4.81
N ALA A 189 -7.85 20.74 4.04
CA ALA A 189 -8.79 21.80 3.70
C ALA A 189 -10.23 21.29 3.76
N LYS A 190 -11.17 22.20 4.05
CA LYS A 190 -12.61 21.97 4.02
C LYS A 190 -13.25 23.01 3.10
N GLY A 191 -13.75 22.54 1.95
CA GLY A 191 -14.18 23.45 0.89
C GLY A 191 -13.00 24.29 0.40
N ASN A 192 -13.12 25.62 0.51
CA ASN A 192 -12.07 26.57 0.12
C ASN A 192 -11.19 27.02 1.28
N GLU A 193 -11.46 26.55 2.50
CA GLU A 193 -10.71 26.93 3.69
C GLU A 193 -9.59 25.92 3.96
N VAL A 194 -8.36 26.41 4.01
CA VAL A 194 -7.20 25.63 4.45
C VAL A 194 -7.17 25.61 5.97
N LEU A 195 -7.36 24.43 6.55
CA LEU A 195 -7.40 24.23 8.00
C LEU A 195 -6.00 23.99 8.58
N PHE A 196 -5.12 23.36 7.80
CA PHE A 196 -3.80 22.97 8.27
C PHE A 196 -2.80 22.84 7.12
N THR A 197 -1.57 23.31 7.33
CA THR A 197 -0.43 23.05 6.43
C THR A 197 0.83 22.81 7.24
N LYS A 198 1.66 21.86 6.81
CA LYS A 198 2.97 21.61 7.42
C LYS A 198 3.93 21.01 6.41
N ALA A 199 5.16 21.50 6.40
CA ALA A 199 6.29 20.89 5.70
C ALA A 199 7.21 20.24 6.74
N CYS A 200 7.79 19.09 6.40
CA CYS A 200 8.55 18.27 7.33
C CYS A 200 9.64 17.49 6.61
N GLY A 201 10.77 17.28 7.28
CA GLY A 201 11.86 16.45 6.78
C GLY A 201 12.61 17.07 5.60
N GLU A 202 13.44 16.26 4.96
CA GLU A 202 14.28 16.67 3.84
C GLU A 202 13.66 16.31 2.49
N ALA A 203 13.50 17.30 1.61
CA ALA A 203 13.19 17.12 0.20
C ALA A 203 14.29 16.34 -0.54
N SER A 204 15.54 16.42 -0.07
CA SER A 204 16.65 15.63 -0.57
C SER A 204 17.59 15.22 0.55
N LYS A 205 17.64 13.91 0.83
CA LYS A 205 18.60 13.32 1.78
C LYS A 205 20.06 13.53 1.36
N ARG A 206 20.34 13.48 0.06
CA ARG A 206 21.70 13.65 -0.48
C ARG A 206 22.25 15.06 -0.25
N PHE A 207 21.40 16.07 -0.37
CA PHE A 207 21.80 17.48 -0.27
C PHE A 207 21.38 18.12 1.05
N HIS A 208 20.79 17.35 1.96
CA HIS A 208 20.18 17.85 3.20
C HIS A 208 19.25 19.06 2.97
N ALA A 209 18.50 19.01 1.86
CA ALA A 209 17.61 20.11 1.48
C ALA A 209 16.28 19.95 2.22
N PRO A 210 15.83 20.93 3.03
CA PRO A 210 14.59 20.81 3.79
C PRO A 210 13.37 20.91 2.87
N ASN A 211 12.27 20.27 3.26
CA ASN A 211 10.97 20.53 2.66
C ASN A 211 10.44 21.92 3.01
N LYS A 212 9.78 22.55 2.04
CA LYS A 212 9.00 23.77 2.17
C LYS A 212 7.60 23.49 1.63
N LEU A 213 6.63 24.34 1.97
CA LEU A 213 5.25 24.19 1.47
C LEU A 213 5.16 24.25 -0.06
N ASP A 214 6.14 24.87 -0.73
CA ASP A 214 6.27 24.99 -2.18
C ASP A 214 7.28 23.99 -2.77
N THR A 215 7.76 23.00 -2.00
CA THR A 215 8.60 21.92 -2.55
C THR A 215 7.85 21.21 -3.68
N LYS A 216 8.50 21.06 -4.83
CA LYS A 216 7.98 20.30 -5.96
C LYS A 216 8.31 18.82 -5.78
N PHE A 217 7.27 17.99 -5.81
CA PHE A 217 7.39 16.53 -5.75
C PHE A 217 7.08 15.91 -7.12
N ASN A 218 7.71 14.78 -7.42
CA ASN A 218 7.23 13.94 -8.50
C ASN A 218 5.97 13.21 -8.01
N LEU A 219 4.82 13.53 -8.59
CA LEU A 219 3.52 13.00 -8.17
C LEU A 219 3.30 11.52 -8.55
N GLY A 220 4.22 10.94 -9.34
CA GLY A 220 4.16 9.54 -9.73
C GLY A 220 2.82 9.18 -10.38
N SER A 221 2.18 8.11 -9.90
CA SER A 221 0.91 7.62 -10.44
C SER A 221 -0.27 8.59 -10.29
N MET A 222 -0.20 9.60 -9.42
CA MET A 222 -1.24 10.63 -9.36
C MET A 222 -1.34 11.41 -10.68
N ASN A 223 -0.28 11.47 -11.50
CA ASN A 223 -0.31 12.13 -12.80
C ASN A 223 -1.36 11.53 -13.77
N LYS A 224 -1.77 10.28 -13.57
CA LYS A 224 -2.77 9.60 -14.41
C LYS A 224 -4.12 10.32 -14.45
N MET A 225 -4.47 11.05 -13.39
CA MET A 225 -5.70 11.86 -13.37
C MET A 225 -5.67 12.96 -14.44
N PHE A 226 -4.51 13.58 -14.70
CA PHE A 226 -4.37 14.60 -15.74
C PHE A 226 -4.52 13.99 -17.13
N THR A 227 -3.92 12.83 -17.37
CA THR A 227 -4.11 12.07 -18.63
C THR A 227 -5.58 11.71 -18.82
N ALA A 228 -6.25 11.18 -17.79
CA ALA A 228 -7.67 10.85 -17.86
C ALA A 228 -8.54 12.07 -18.15
N THR A 229 -8.29 13.20 -17.48
CA THR A 229 -8.99 14.47 -17.75
C THR A 229 -8.77 14.94 -19.18
N ALA A 230 -7.53 14.93 -19.68
CA ALA A 230 -7.24 15.34 -21.06
C ALA A 230 -7.97 14.46 -22.08
N ILE A 231 -8.00 13.14 -21.87
CA ILE A 231 -8.71 12.21 -22.74
C ILE A 231 -10.22 12.44 -22.70
N LEU A 232 -10.79 12.62 -21.52
CA LEU A 232 -12.24 12.89 -21.39
C LEU A 232 -12.62 14.24 -22.01
N GLN A 233 -11.76 15.26 -21.92
CA GLN A 233 -11.96 16.52 -22.65
C GLN A 233 -11.93 16.33 -24.17
N LEU A 234 -11.07 15.44 -24.69
CA LEU A 234 -11.07 15.10 -26.12
C LEU A 234 -12.34 14.34 -26.52
N VAL A 235 -12.88 13.50 -25.63
CA VAL A 235 -14.18 12.84 -25.82
C VAL A 235 -15.32 13.85 -25.87
N GLU A 236 -15.38 14.77 -24.91
CA GLU A 236 -16.39 15.83 -24.85
C GLU A 236 -16.39 16.70 -26.12
N ASN A 237 -15.20 16.95 -26.68
CA ASN A 237 -15.02 17.72 -27.92
C ASN A 237 -15.19 16.88 -29.19
N GLY A 238 -15.59 15.61 -29.09
CA GLY A 238 -15.81 14.71 -30.23
C GLY A 238 -14.55 14.40 -31.05
N LYS A 239 -13.36 14.53 -30.45
CA LYS A 239 -12.07 14.23 -31.12
C LYS A 239 -11.71 12.74 -31.07
N LEU A 240 -12.22 12.05 -30.06
CA LEU A 240 -12.15 10.59 -29.91
C LEU A 240 -13.39 10.09 -29.16
N ALA A 241 -13.70 8.79 -29.23
CA ALA A 241 -14.78 8.18 -28.48
C ALA A 241 -14.26 7.09 -27.53
N LEU A 242 -14.94 6.90 -26.40
CA LEU A 242 -14.55 5.88 -25.41
C LEU A 242 -14.53 4.46 -25.97
N ASN A 243 -15.42 4.17 -26.92
CA ASN A 243 -15.53 2.88 -27.60
C ASN A 243 -14.64 2.77 -28.84
N ASP A 244 -13.84 3.78 -29.16
CA ASP A 244 -12.92 3.70 -30.29
C ASP A 244 -11.83 2.65 -30.01
N PRO A 245 -11.56 1.74 -30.97
CA PRO A 245 -10.37 0.91 -30.89
C PRO A 245 -9.14 1.79 -30.99
N ILE A 246 -8.11 1.48 -30.20
CA ILE A 246 -6.91 2.31 -30.13
C ILE A 246 -6.13 2.31 -31.45
N SER A 247 -6.38 1.34 -32.35
CA SER A 247 -5.82 1.31 -33.71
C SER A 247 -6.19 2.51 -34.59
N LYS A 248 -7.18 3.32 -34.19
CA LYS A 248 -7.46 4.61 -34.83
C LYS A 248 -6.40 5.68 -34.58
N TYR A 249 -5.61 5.53 -33.50
CA TYR A 249 -4.69 6.56 -33.00
C TYR A 249 -3.25 6.05 -32.85
N VAL A 250 -3.11 4.77 -32.49
CA VAL A 250 -1.85 4.09 -32.23
C VAL A 250 -1.58 3.10 -33.36
N ASP A 251 -0.47 3.29 -34.07
CA ASP A 251 -0.05 2.42 -35.16
C ASP A 251 0.67 1.14 -34.69
N GLU A 252 0.94 0.23 -35.63
CA GLU A 252 1.58 -1.07 -35.35
C GLU A 252 3.05 -0.97 -34.89
N SER A 253 3.66 0.22 -34.93
CA SER A 253 5.00 0.42 -34.37
C SER A 253 5.00 0.43 -32.84
N TRP A 254 3.83 0.59 -32.21
CA TRP A 254 3.65 0.50 -30.76
C TRP A 254 3.23 -0.90 -30.32
N LEU A 255 2.17 -1.45 -30.92
CA LEU A 255 1.61 -2.76 -30.57
C LEU A 255 1.02 -3.46 -31.80
N PRO A 256 1.02 -4.81 -31.84
CA PRO A 256 0.40 -5.55 -32.93
C PRO A 256 -1.07 -5.20 -33.15
N LYS A 257 -1.50 -5.17 -34.42
CA LYS A 257 -2.88 -4.87 -34.80
C LYS A 257 -3.93 -5.77 -34.12
N SER A 258 -3.58 -7.03 -33.87
CA SER A 258 -4.41 -8.01 -33.15
C SER A 258 -4.75 -7.57 -31.71
N ILE A 259 -3.96 -6.67 -31.13
CA ILE A 259 -4.20 -6.06 -29.81
C ILE A 259 -4.90 -4.72 -29.98
N THR A 260 -4.39 -3.83 -30.83
CA THR A 260 -4.90 -2.46 -30.97
C THR A 260 -6.33 -2.38 -31.52
N ASP A 261 -6.77 -3.39 -32.28
CA ASP A 261 -8.16 -3.49 -32.77
C ASP A 261 -9.15 -3.95 -31.70
N LYS A 262 -8.68 -4.65 -30.64
CA LYS A 262 -9.52 -5.15 -29.54
C LYS A 262 -9.61 -4.17 -28.37
N VAL A 263 -8.51 -3.49 -28.08
CA VAL A 263 -8.41 -2.56 -26.95
C VAL A 263 -9.05 -1.23 -27.33
N THR A 264 -9.89 -0.69 -26.45
CA THR A 264 -10.55 0.61 -26.65
C THR A 264 -9.99 1.66 -25.71
N VAL A 265 -10.27 2.94 -25.97
CA VAL A 265 -9.94 4.05 -25.06
C VAL A 265 -10.50 3.81 -23.65
N TYR A 266 -11.74 3.32 -23.56
CA TYR A 266 -12.38 2.96 -22.30
C TYR A 266 -11.59 1.88 -21.54
N HIS A 267 -11.12 0.85 -22.24
CA HIS A 267 -10.32 -0.21 -21.61
C HIS A 267 -9.01 0.32 -21.02
N LEU A 268 -8.36 1.28 -21.69
CA LEU A 268 -7.16 1.91 -21.17
C LEU A 268 -7.45 2.74 -19.90
N LEU A 269 -8.46 3.62 -19.94
CA LEU A 269 -8.84 4.50 -18.82
C LEU A 269 -9.28 3.73 -17.56
N SER A 270 -9.96 2.60 -17.76
CA SER A 270 -10.51 1.78 -16.68
C SER A 270 -9.57 0.69 -16.17
N HIS A 271 -8.35 0.59 -16.72
CA HIS A 271 -7.41 -0.49 -16.44
C HIS A 271 -8.01 -1.89 -16.65
N THR A 272 -8.75 -2.06 -17.75
CA THR A 272 -9.37 -3.34 -18.15
C THR A 272 -8.88 -3.83 -19.52
N SER A 273 -7.79 -3.27 -20.04
CA SER A 273 -7.28 -3.57 -21.37
C SER A 273 -6.61 -4.93 -21.53
N GLY A 274 -6.26 -5.62 -20.45
CA GLY A 274 -5.41 -6.81 -20.51
C GLY A 274 -3.92 -6.51 -20.66
N LEU A 275 -3.53 -5.23 -20.81
CA LEU A 275 -2.13 -4.82 -20.93
C LEU A 275 -1.45 -4.72 -19.56
N GLY A 276 -0.16 -5.06 -19.51
CA GLY A 276 0.64 -5.02 -18.30
C GLY A 276 1.25 -3.65 -17.98
N SER A 277 2.52 -3.68 -17.56
CA SER A 277 3.28 -2.49 -17.16
C SER A 277 4.58 -2.42 -17.96
N TYR A 278 4.83 -1.30 -18.62
CA TYR A 278 6.09 -1.02 -19.32
C TYR A 278 7.31 -0.89 -18.40
N PHE A 279 7.13 -0.96 -17.07
CA PHE A 279 8.21 -1.12 -16.09
C PHE A 279 8.82 -2.53 -16.13
N ASN A 280 9.33 -2.91 -17.28
CA ASN A 280 9.98 -4.19 -17.58
C ASN A 280 11.51 -4.05 -17.57
N ASP A 281 12.22 -5.12 -17.90
CA ASP A 281 13.69 -5.13 -17.92
C ASP A 281 14.27 -4.06 -18.85
N THR A 282 13.62 -3.75 -19.98
CA THR A 282 14.05 -2.66 -20.87
C THR A 282 14.03 -1.31 -20.15
N TYR A 283 13.01 -1.06 -19.33
CA TYR A 283 12.92 0.16 -18.53
C TYR A 283 13.91 0.18 -17.36
N TRP A 284 14.10 -0.94 -16.65
CA TRP A 284 14.98 -1.01 -15.48
C TRP A 284 16.47 -1.02 -15.83
N ASN A 285 16.83 -1.66 -16.96
CA ASN A 285 18.21 -1.69 -17.45
C ASN A 285 18.56 -0.48 -18.34
N GLY A 286 17.55 0.28 -18.78
CA GLY A 286 17.71 1.46 -19.62
C GLY A 286 18.00 2.74 -18.82
N SER A 287 18.67 3.69 -19.47
CA SER A 287 18.78 5.04 -18.91
C SER A 287 17.48 5.82 -19.13
N ARG A 288 16.89 6.30 -18.04
CA ARG A 288 15.70 7.17 -18.08
C ARG A 288 15.96 8.51 -18.78
N GLU A 289 17.23 8.90 -18.93
CA GLU A 289 17.61 10.11 -19.66
C GLU A 289 17.38 10.01 -21.17
N LEU A 290 17.12 8.80 -21.68
CA LEU A 290 16.83 8.55 -23.09
C LEU A 290 15.38 8.84 -23.47
N TYR A 291 14.47 9.01 -22.52
CA TYR A 291 13.06 9.30 -22.81
C TYR A 291 12.83 10.81 -22.95
N ARG A 292 13.02 11.34 -24.16
CA ARG A 292 12.92 12.78 -24.46
C ARG A 292 11.79 13.12 -25.41
N SER A 293 11.35 12.18 -26.24
CA SER A 293 10.14 12.27 -27.06
C SER A 293 9.19 11.09 -26.79
N VAL A 294 7.99 11.15 -27.36
CA VAL A 294 6.99 10.07 -27.23
C VAL A 294 7.53 8.77 -27.85
N GLU A 295 8.22 8.84 -28.98
CA GLU A 295 8.78 7.70 -29.70
C GLU A 295 9.83 6.93 -28.87
N ASP A 296 10.53 7.59 -27.95
CA ASP A 296 11.53 6.95 -27.09
C ASP A 296 10.89 5.90 -26.14
N PHE A 297 9.58 5.94 -25.94
CA PHE A 297 8.84 4.97 -25.13
C PHE A 297 8.40 3.72 -25.92
N LYS A 298 8.44 3.74 -27.26
CA LYS A 298 8.05 2.58 -28.09
C LYS A 298 8.79 1.29 -27.72
N PRO A 299 10.11 1.29 -27.45
CA PRO A 299 10.82 0.07 -27.05
C PRO A 299 10.31 -0.57 -25.76
N LEU A 300 9.60 0.19 -24.91
CA LEU A 300 9.10 -0.30 -23.62
C LEU A 300 7.83 -1.12 -23.74
N VAL A 301 7.09 -0.99 -24.85
CA VAL A 301 5.85 -1.72 -25.11
C VAL A 301 6.00 -2.73 -26.25
N LYS A 302 7.16 -2.73 -26.92
CA LYS A 302 7.43 -3.63 -28.03
C LYS A 302 7.42 -5.08 -27.54
N GLY A 303 6.49 -5.86 -28.05
CA GLY A 303 6.33 -7.28 -27.69
C GLY A 303 5.40 -7.51 -26.49
N ASP A 304 4.77 -6.46 -25.94
CA ASP A 304 3.71 -6.62 -24.94
C ASP A 304 2.56 -7.47 -25.51
N THR A 305 2.04 -8.37 -24.68
CA THR A 305 0.91 -9.24 -24.98
C THR A 305 -0.23 -9.01 -24.00
N LEU A 306 -1.44 -9.43 -24.40
CA LEU A 306 -2.59 -9.41 -23.50
C LEU A 306 -2.48 -10.52 -22.47
N GLN A 307 -2.59 -10.17 -21.20
CA GLN A 307 -2.64 -11.11 -20.08
C GLN A 307 -4.03 -11.73 -19.87
N PHE A 308 -5.06 -11.10 -20.45
CA PHE A 308 -6.47 -11.50 -20.45
C PHE A 308 -7.22 -10.69 -21.52
N GLU A 309 -8.44 -11.09 -21.88
CA GLU A 309 -9.19 -10.38 -22.92
C GLU A 309 -9.69 -9.01 -22.41
N PRO A 310 -9.71 -7.96 -23.27
CA PRO A 310 -10.14 -6.63 -22.84
C PRO A 310 -11.58 -6.65 -22.27
N GLY A 311 -11.76 -6.03 -21.11
CA GLY A 311 -13.03 -5.97 -20.37
C GLY A 311 -13.29 -7.13 -19.41
N GLU A 312 -12.47 -8.18 -19.40
CA GLU A 312 -12.69 -9.37 -18.55
C GLU A 312 -12.51 -9.06 -17.05
N ARG A 313 -11.50 -8.28 -16.69
CA ARG A 313 -11.20 -7.91 -15.30
C ARG A 313 -10.39 -6.61 -15.21
N PHE A 314 -10.35 -6.05 -14.00
CA PHE A 314 -9.44 -4.96 -13.66
C PHE A 314 -8.02 -5.50 -13.43
N SER A 315 -7.03 -4.88 -14.05
CA SER A 315 -5.62 -5.03 -13.72
C SER A 315 -4.88 -3.73 -14.00
N TYR A 316 -4.24 -3.17 -12.98
CA TYR A 316 -3.55 -1.90 -13.08
C TYR A 316 -2.48 -1.93 -14.18
N SER A 317 -2.58 -1.00 -15.13
CA SER A 317 -1.74 -0.99 -16.34
C SER A 317 -1.03 0.35 -16.51
N ASN A 318 0.31 0.34 -16.42
CA ASN A 318 1.11 1.50 -16.80
C ASN A 318 1.24 1.61 -18.33
N THR A 319 1.28 0.48 -19.05
CA THR A 319 1.27 0.47 -20.51
C THR A 319 0.00 1.14 -21.05
N GLY A 320 -1.16 0.83 -20.47
CA GLY A 320 -2.41 1.45 -20.91
C GLY A 320 -2.44 2.97 -20.73
N MET A 321 -1.89 3.48 -19.62
CA MET A 321 -1.80 4.92 -19.38
C MET A 321 -0.75 5.61 -20.25
N LEU A 322 0.34 4.91 -20.60
CA LEU A 322 1.31 5.40 -21.59
C LEU A 322 0.64 5.56 -22.95
N LEU A 323 -0.13 4.56 -23.41
CA LEU A 323 -0.82 4.61 -24.70
C LEU A 323 -1.91 5.67 -24.78
N LEU A 324 -2.53 6.07 -23.66
CA LEU A 324 -3.41 7.25 -23.64
C LEU A 324 -2.66 8.57 -23.81
N GLY A 325 -1.35 8.59 -23.55
CA GLY A 325 -0.51 9.77 -23.77
C GLY A 325 0.04 9.90 -25.20
N VAL A 326 -0.04 8.82 -25.99
CA VAL A 326 0.34 8.76 -27.41
C VAL A 326 -0.80 9.32 -28.26
#